data_AF-A0A519YYA3-F1
#
_entry.id   AF-A0A519YYA3-F1
#
_cell.length_a   1.000
_cell.length_b   1.000
_cell.length_c   1.000
_cell.angle_alpha   90.00
_cell.angle_beta   90.00
_cell.angle_gamma   90.00
#
_symmetry.space_group_name_H-M   'P 1'
#
loop_
_entity.id
_entity.type
_entity.pdbx_description
1 polymer ?
#
loop_
_entity_poly.entity_id
_entity_poly.type
_entity_poly.pdbx_seq_one_letter_code
_entity_poly.pdbx_strand_id
1 'polypeptide(L)'
;MKRKTFKLAGLLMLITGLNTLQAQNADPINVVTTAVPFLRISPDARAGGMGELGVATSPDAASSFYNLSKTPFAKNPYGLALTYTPWLKDLGLNDVYLMALSGYYKLDELSALSASVRYFSLGNITFTDYNAIDNGTFRPREFGVDLGYSRKLSDKLALGIALRYISSNLTGGGYSNGLTTYKPGSAVAGDVSLFYTGADESGQGWNFGAAVSNLGTKIGYTNDATQKDYIPANLSFGTTYT
;
A
#
# COMPACT_ATOMS: atom_id res chain seq x y z
N MET A 1 37.97 -43.85 6.57
CA MET A 1 36.61 -43.36 6.22
C MET A 1 36.56 -41.91 5.74
N LYS A 2 37.37 -40.97 6.24
CA LYS A 2 37.29 -39.52 5.91
C LYS A 2 37.56 -39.10 4.44
N ARG A 3 38.28 -39.91 3.64
CA ARG A 3 38.56 -39.59 2.22
C ARG A 3 37.41 -39.92 1.26
N LYS A 4 36.54 -40.86 1.62
CA LYS A 4 35.38 -41.23 0.77
C LYS A 4 34.23 -40.23 0.90
N THR A 5 34.04 -39.66 2.10
CA THR A 5 33.04 -38.61 2.36
C THR A 5 33.37 -37.29 1.66
N PHE A 6 34.65 -36.92 1.54
CA PHE A 6 35.07 -35.71 0.82
C PHE A 6 34.84 -35.82 -0.70
N LYS A 7 35.08 -37.00 -1.27
CA LYS A 7 34.79 -37.27 -2.69
C LYS A 7 33.28 -37.29 -2.98
N LEU A 8 32.48 -37.76 -2.02
CA LEU A 8 31.03 -37.78 -2.12
C LEU A 8 30.43 -36.37 -2.03
N ALA A 9 30.95 -35.52 -1.14
CA ALA A 9 30.55 -34.11 -1.03
C ALA A 9 30.91 -33.30 -2.29
N GLY A 10 32.10 -33.53 -2.86
CA GLY A 10 32.51 -32.91 -4.12
C GLY A 10 31.65 -33.36 -5.31
N LEU A 11 31.26 -34.64 -5.36
CA LEU A 11 30.36 -35.15 -6.39
C LEU A 11 28.94 -34.57 -6.25
N LEU A 12 28.45 -34.41 -5.02
CA LEU A 12 27.14 -33.81 -4.76
C LEU A 12 27.08 -32.33 -5.17
N MET A 13 28.15 -31.56 -4.91
CA MET A 13 28.26 -30.17 -5.38
C MET A 13 28.33 -30.05 -6.91
N LEU A 14 29.00 -31.00 -7.59
CA LEU A 14 29.05 -31.04 -9.06
C LEU A 14 27.70 -31.38 -9.68
N ILE A 15 26.91 -32.24 -9.04
CA ILE A 15 25.55 -32.60 -9.53
C ILE A 15 24.58 -31.42 -9.34
N THR A 16 24.71 -30.63 -8.28
CA THR A 16 23.90 -29.41 -8.09
C THR A 16 24.31 -28.24 -8.99
N GLY A 17 25.51 -28.30 -9.60
CA GLY A 17 26.04 -27.27 -10.51
C GLY A 17 25.62 -27.42 -11.97
N LEU A 18 24.94 -28.51 -12.35
CA LEU A 18 24.49 -28.80 -13.71
C LEU A 18 23.10 -28.21 -14.04
N ASN A 19 22.71 -27.12 -13.38
CA ASN A 19 21.55 -26.36 -13.82
C ASN A 19 21.93 -25.62 -15.10
N THR A 20 21.30 -26.02 -16.20
CA THR A 20 21.40 -25.37 -17.50
C THR A 20 21.24 -23.85 -17.33
N LEU A 21 22.26 -23.10 -17.70
CA LEU A 21 22.19 -21.65 -17.90
C LEU A 21 21.26 -21.40 -19.08
N GLN A 22 19.96 -21.30 -18.81
CA GLN A 22 18.99 -20.74 -19.75
C GLN A 22 19.35 -19.26 -19.86
N ALA A 23 19.98 -18.88 -20.98
CA ALA A 23 20.06 -17.48 -21.36
C ALA A 23 18.62 -16.93 -21.35
N GLN A 24 18.41 -15.81 -20.67
CA GLN A 24 17.10 -15.18 -20.52
C GLN A 24 16.60 -14.83 -21.93
N ASN A 25 15.64 -15.61 -22.44
CA ASN A 25 14.76 -15.12 -23.49
C ASN A 25 14.10 -13.87 -22.91
N ALA A 26 14.27 -12.74 -23.58
CA ALA A 26 13.61 -11.50 -23.21
C ALA A 26 12.12 -11.62 -23.54
N ASP A 27 11.39 -12.36 -22.70
CA ASP A 27 9.95 -12.38 -22.72
C ASP A 27 9.45 -10.94 -22.57
N PRO A 28 8.42 -10.52 -23.33
CA PRO A 28 7.86 -9.19 -23.19
C PRO A 28 7.41 -8.98 -21.75
N ILE A 29 7.87 -7.87 -21.15
CA ILE A 29 7.58 -7.53 -19.77
C ILE A 29 6.09 -7.22 -19.66
N ASN A 30 5.30 -8.16 -19.14
CA ASN A 30 3.90 -7.94 -18.82
C ASN A 30 3.80 -7.22 -17.47
N VAL A 31 3.84 -5.89 -17.51
CA VAL A 31 3.57 -5.07 -16.33
C VAL A 31 2.08 -5.06 -16.01
N VAL A 32 1.76 -5.32 -14.74
CA VAL A 32 0.39 -5.16 -14.25
C VAL A 32 0.14 -3.68 -14.01
N THR A 33 -0.74 -3.08 -14.81
CA THR A 33 -1.19 -1.70 -14.62
C THR A 33 -2.44 -1.67 -13.76
N THR A 34 -2.42 -0.87 -12.70
CA THR A 34 -3.57 -0.65 -11.81
C THR A 34 -3.94 0.83 -11.84
N ALA A 35 -5.21 1.14 -11.68
CA ALA A 35 -5.60 2.51 -11.40
C ALA A 35 -5.21 2.92 -9.98
N VAL A 36 -5.28 4.22 -9.69
CA VAL A 36 -5.03 4.81 -8.35
C VAL A 36 -3.75 4.29 -7.67
N PRO A 37 -2.57 4.34 -8.34
CA PRO A 37 -1.32 3.82 -7.78
C PRO A 37 -0.86 4.57 -6.52
N PHE A 38 -1.43 5.74 -6.21
CA PHE A 38 -1.15 6.49 -4.98
C PHE A 38 -1.39 5.66 -3.70
N LEU A 39 -2.25 4.64 -3.75
CA LEU A 39 -2.49 3.72 -2.62
C LEU A 39 -1.27 2.86 -2.26
N ARG A 40 -0.29 2.76 -3.17
CA ARG A 40 0.98 2.03 -3.00
C ARG A 40 2.14 2.92 -2.58
N ILE A 41 1.97 4.24 -2.57
CA ILE A 41 2.97 5.16 -2.06
C ILE A 41 2.94 5.11 -0.53
N SER A 42 4.11 5.00 0.08
CA SER A 42 4.29 4.92 1.53
C SER A 42 3.72 6.18 2.21
N PRO A 43 2.69 6.03 3.06
CA PRO A 43 2.06 7.17 3.73
C PRO A 43 2.76 7.58 5.03
N ASP A 44 3.80 6.87 5.48
CA ASP A 44 4.48 7.14 6.75
C ASP A 44 6.00 7.08 6.63
N ALA A 45 6.68 7.91 7.42
CA ALA A 45 8.14 7.96 7.42
C ALA A 45 8.77 6.74 8.10
N ARG A 46 8.11 6.16 9.10
CA ARG A 46 8.66 5.03 9.88
C ARG A 46 8.72 3.76 9.03
N ALA A 47 7.61 3.30 8.48
CA ALA A 47 7.64 2.11 7.63
C ALA A 47 8.36 2.38 6.30
N GLY A 48 8.20 3.57 5.70
CA GLY A 48 8.97 3.96 4.52
C GLY A 48 10.48 3.91 4.74
N GLY A 49 10.97 4.44 5.87
CA GLY A 49 12.40 4.38 6.25
C GLY A 49 12.91 2.98 6.59
N MET A 50 12.01 2.05 6.93
CA MET A 50 12.33 0.62 7.16
C MET A 50 12.12 -0.24 5.91
N GLY A 51 11.91 0.34 4.73
CA GLY A 51 11.68 -0.40 3.50
C GLY A 51 10.30 -1.07 3.45
N GLU A 52 9.24 -0.35 3.79
CA GLU A 52 7.84 -0.81 3.78
C GLU A 52 7.52 -1.94 4.77
N LEU A 53 8.29 -2.07 5.86
CA LEU A 53 8.13 -3.15 6.85
C LEU A 53 6.88 -3.01 7.75
N GLY A 54 5.92 -2.14 7.42
CA GLY A 54 4.83 -1.72 8.33
C GLY A 54 3.83 -2.80 8.77
N VAL A 55 3.87 -4.01 8.21
CA VAL A 55 2.88 -5.08 8.42
C VAL A 55 3.06 -5.81 9.75
N ALA A 56 4.29 -5.97 10.21
CA ALA A 56 4.63 -6.74 11.42
C ALA A 56 5.43 -5.93 12.46
N THR A 57 5.42 -4.60 12.36
CA THR A 57 6.07 -3.71 13.32
C THR A 57 5.30 -3.63 14.63
N SER A 58 5.91 -3.01 15.65
CA SER A 58 5.17 -2.63 16.85
C SER A 58 4.06 -1.61 16.53
N PRO A 59 2.93 -1.64 17.27
CA PRO A 59 1.78 -0.79 17.01
C PRO A 59 2.11 0.70 17.10
N ASP A 60 1.57 1.49 16.18
CA ASP A 60 1.73 2.94 16.10
C ASP A 60 0.53 3.60 15.42
N ALA A 61 0.55 4.93 15.35
CA ALA A 61 -0.55 5.69 14.75
C ALA A 61 -0.69 5.48 13.23
N ALA A 62 0.35 5.00 12.54
CA ALA A 62 0.34 4.67 11.11
C ALA A 62 -0.14 3.24 10.81
N SER A 63 -0.45 2.43 11.83
CA SER A 63 -0.78 1.02 11.66
C SER A 63 -2.01 0.79 10.77
N SER A 64 -2.95 1.74 10.71
CA SER A 64 -4.11 1.66 9.81
C SER A 64 -3.76 1.53 8.32
N PHE A 65 -2.59 2.04 7.91
CA PHE A 65 -2.15 2.02 6.52
C PHE A 65 -1.60 0.67 6.05
N TYR A 66 -1.14 -0.17 6.98
CA TYR A 66 -0.46 -1.43 6.66
C TYR A 66 -1.14 -2.65 7.30
N ASN A 67 -1.41 -2.57 8.61
CA ASN A 67 -2.04 -3.65 9.38
C ASN A 67 -2.69 -3.08 10.65
N LEU A 68 -4.00 -2.82 10.58
CA LEU A 68 -4.77 -2.30 11.72
C LEU A 68 -4.94 -3.31 12.87
N SER A 69 -4.67 -4.61 12.65
CA SER A 69 -4.75 -5.62 13.72
C SER A 69 -3.70 -5.41 14.81
N LYS A 70 -2.67 -4.59 14.54
CA LYS A 70 -1.69 -4.18 15.55
C LYS A 70 -2.29 -3.24 16.60
N THR A 71 -3.26 -2.42 16.22
CA THR A 71 -3.78 -1.30 17.01
C THR A 71 -4.23 -1.67 18.44
N PRO A 72 -4.95 -2.79 18.68
CA PRO A 72 -5.36 -3.16 20.04
C PRO A 72 -4.20 -3.44 21.00
N PHE A 73 -3.01 -3.78 20.48
CA PHE A 73 -1.79 -4.01 21.26
C PHE A 73 -1.02 -2.72 21.59
N ALA A 74 -1.48 -1.56 21.12
CA ALA A 74 -0.84 -0.29 21.44
C ALA A 74 -0.91 0.01 22.94
N LYS A 75 0.18 0.57 23.49
CA LYS A 75 0.27 0.96 24.91
C LYS A 75 -0.67 2.13 25.22
N ASN A 76 -0.76 3.10 24.30
CA ASN A 76 -1.60 4.29 24.47
C ASN A 76 -3.04 4.05 24.01
N PRO A 77 -4.05 4.68 24.66
CA PRO A 77 -5.44 4.57 24.25
C PRO A 77 -5.74 5.24 22.90
N TYR A 78 -4.91 6.19 22.47
CA TYR A 78 -5.07 6.87 21.18
C TYR A 78 -3.72 7.20 20.57
N GLY A 79 -3.72 7.42 19.26
CA GLY A 79 -2.55 7.88 18.52
C GLY A 79 -2.96 8.60 17.24
N LEU A 80 -2.16 9.59 16.84
CA LEU A 80 -2.34 10.37 15.61
C LEU A 80 -1.00 10.51 14.90
N ALA A 81 -0.98 10.35 13.59
CA ALA A 81 0.19 10.56 12.73
C ALA A 81 -0.21 11.39 11.52
N LEU A 82 0.61 12.40 11.21
CA LEU A 82 0.49 13.23 10.01
C LEU A 82 1.83 13.20 9.27
N THR A 83 1.79 12.88 7.99
CA THR A 83 2.94 12.81 7.10
C THR A 83 2.71 13.68 5.87
N TYR A 84 3.76 14.38 5.43
CA TYR A 84 3.80 15.09 4.16
C TYR A 84 5.01 14.59 3.36
N THR A 85 4.75 13.97 2.22
CA THR A 85 5.77 13.41 1.33
C THR A 85 5.77 14.17 0.01
N PRO A 86 6.74 15.07 -0.22
CA PRO A 86 6.91 15.69 -1.52
C PRO A 86 7.43 14.67 -2.54
N TRP A 87 6.93 14.72 -3.76
CA TRP A 87 7.23 13.72 -4.78
C TRP A 87 8.15 14.28 -5.86
N LEU A 88 9.23 13.55 -6.18
CA LEU A 88 10.17 13.86 -7.28
C LEU A 88 10.69 15.31 -7.28
N LYS A 89 11.05 15.85 -6.10
CA LYS A 89 11.60 17.21 -5.96
C LYS A 89 12.83 17.47 -6.83
N ASP A 90 13.67 16.46 -7.03
CA ASP A 90 14.89 16.58 -7.84
C ASP A 90 14.59 16.84 -9.33
N LEU A 91 13.38 16.55 -9.79
CA LEU A 91 12.90 16.88 -11.12
C LEU A 91 12.32 18.30 -11.23
N GLY A 92 12.44 19.12 -10.17
CA GLY A 92 11.89 20.48 -10.12
C GLY A 92 10.39 20.53 -9.86
N LEU A 93 9.75 19.40 -9.55
CA LEU A 93 8.32 19.33 -9.24
C LEU A 93 8.08 19.78 -7.78
N ASN A 94 7.39 20.90 -7.62
CA ASN A 94 7.11 21.51 -6.31
C ASN A 94 5.63 21.37 -5.87
N ASP A 95 4.77 20.89 -6.76
CA ASP A 95 3.32 20.84 -6.61
C ASP A 95 2.75 19.40 -6.58
N VAL A 96 3.64 18.42 -6.68
CA VAL A 96 3.33 16.99 -6.53
C VAL A 96 3.68 16.52 -5.11
N TYR A 97 2.68 16.04 -4.39
CA TYR A 97 2.86 15.62 -2.99
C TYR A 97 1.77 14.65 -2.53
N LEU A 98 2.12 13.82 -1.54
CA LEU A 98 1.20 12.99 -0.77
C LEU A 98 1.09 13.55 0.65
N MET A 99 -0.14 13.77 1.10
CA MET A 99 -0.48 13.99 2.51
C MET A 99 -1.15 12.75 3.06
N ALA A 100 -0.75 12.33 4.25
CA ALA A 100 -1.33 11.19 4.92
C ALA A 100 -1.61 11.52 6.39
N LEU A 101 -2.84 11.26 6.83
CA LEU A 101 -3.27 11.39 8.21
C LEU A 101 -3.81 10.03 8.65
N SER A 102 -3.39 9.54 9.80
CA SER A 102 -3.96 8.33 10.40
C SER A 102 -4.08 8.48 11.90
N GLY A 103 -5.03 7.76 12.45
CA GLY A 103 -5.17 7.67 13.89
C GLY A 103 -5.98 6.47 14.32
N TYR A 104 -5.88 6.20 15.61
CA TYR A 104 -6.67 5.16 16.24
C TYR A 104 -7.16 5.59 17.62
N TYR A 105 -8.22 4.91 18.05
CA TYR A 105 -8.78 5.02 19.38
C TYR A 105 -9.13 3.61 19.88
N LYS A 106 -8.53 3.20 20.99
CA LYS A 106 -8.87 1.95 21.69
C LYS A 106 -10.18 2.15 22.43
N LEU A 107 -11.17 1.33 22.10
CA LEU A 107 -12.47 1.33 22.77
C LEU A 107 -12.36 0.66 24.15
N ASP A 108 -11.57 -0.40 24.20
CA ASP A 108 -11.27 -1.18 25.40
C ASP A 108 -9.88 -1.85 25.24
N GLU A 109 -9.55 -2.81 26.12
CA GLU A 109 -8.28 -3.54 26.05
C GLU A 109 -8.21 -4.53 24.87
N LEU A 110 -9.36 -4.90 24.31
CA LEU A 110 -9.50 -5.92 23.29
C LEU A 110 -9.73 -5.31 21.90
N SER A 111 -10.20 -4.08 21.78
CA SER A 111 -10.70 -3.54 20.51
C SER A 111 -10.34 -2.07 20.28
N ALA A 112 -10.20 -1.72 19.01
CA ALA A 112 -9.85 -0.38 18.58
C ALA A 112 -10.48 0.00 17.24
N LEU A 113 -10.85 1.26 17.11
CA LEU A 113 -11.19 1.90 15.86
C LEU A 113 -9.96 2.57 15.26
N SER A 114 -9.88 2.57 13.94
CA SER A 114 -8.81 3.22 13.19
C SER A 114 -9.39 3.97 12.01
N ALA A 115 -8.83 5.13 11.71
CA ALA A 115 -9.22 5.92 10.55
C ALA A 115 -7.96 6.46 9.87
N SER A 116 -8.01 6.56 8.55
CA SER A 116 -6.94 7.20 7.79
C SER A 116 -7.44 7.93 6.56
N VAL A 117 -6.67 8.94 6.15
CA VAL A 117 -6.89 9.71 4.94
C VAL A 117 -5.56 9.82 4.21
N ARG A 118 -5.58 9.58 2.90
CA ARG A 118 -4.48 9.87 1.97
C ARG A 118 -4.99 10.87 0.94
N TYR A 119 -4.20 11.89 0.66
CA TYR A 119 -4.48 12.89 -0.37
C TYR A 119 -3.25 13.04 -1.26
N PHE A 120 -3.41 12.79 -2.55
CA PHE A 120 -2.34 12.89 -3.52
C PHE A 120 -2.64 14.01 -4.52
N SER A 121 -1.74 14.98 -4.62
CA SER A 121 -1.76 16.05 -5.62
C SER A 121 -0.79 15.69 -6.73
N LEU A 122 -1.25 15.70 -7.97
CA LEU A 122 -0.40 15.44 -9.15
C LEU A 122 0.22 16.72 -9.73
N GLY A 123 0.07 17.84 -9.04
CA GLY A 123 0.53 19.14 -9.52
C GLY A 123 -0.39 19.75 -10.58
N ASN A 124 -0.03 20.93 -11.06
CA ASN A 124 -0.75 21.62 -12.11
C ASN A 124 -0.33 21.07 -13.48
N ILE A 125 -1.32 20.62 -14.25
CA ILE A 125 -1.14 20.15 -15.62
C ILE A 125 -1.86 21.13 -16.55
N THR A 126 -1.09 21.71 -17.46
CA THR A 126 -1.62 22.52 -18.56
C THR A 126 -2.04 21.59 -19.69
N PHE A 127 -3.30 21.68 -20.10
CA PHE A 127 -3.77 20.91 -21.25
C PHE A 127 -3.44 21.67 -22.53
N THR A 128 -2.83 20.98 -23.50
CA THR A 128 -2.54 21.55 -24.82
C THR A 128 -3.21 20.74 -25.92
N ASP A 129 -3.65 21.41 -27.00
CA ASP A 129 -4.11 20.72 -28.20
C ASP A 129 -2.96 20.33 -29.13
N TYR A 130 -3.29 19.69 -30.26
CA TYR A 130 -2.33 19.32 -31.32
C TYR A 130 -1.58 20.55 -31.90
N ASN A 131 -2.15 21.75 -31.79
CA ASN A 131 -1.54 22.99 -32.26
C ASN A 131 -0.72 23.69 -31.16
N ALA A 132 -0.50 23.03 -30.02
CA ALA A 132 0.16 23.57 -28.82
C ALA A 132 -0.53 24.80 -28.20
N ILE A 133 -1.84 24.96 -28.42
CA ILE A 133 -2.65 26.00 -27.79
C ILE A 133 -3.02 25.53 -26.38
N ASP A 134 -2.79 26.40 -25.40
CA ASP A 134 -3.17 26.19 -24.01
C ASP A 134 -4.70 26.20 -23.86
N ASN A 135 -5.24 25.10 -23.35
CA ASN A 135 -6.65 24.86 -23.08
C ASN A 135 -6.97 24.85 -21.57
N GLY A 136 -6.16 25.55 -20.79
CA GLY A 136 -6.33 25.74 -19.35
C GLY A 136 -5.49 24.77 -18.52
N THR A 137 -5.35 25.14 -17.25
CA THR A 137 -4.60 24.37 -16.26
C THR A 137 -5.55 23.71 -15.28
N PHE A 138 -5.32 22.45 -14.98
CA PHE A 138 -6.06 21.69 -13.98
C PHE A 138 -5.11 21.03 -12.99
N ARG A 139 -5.57 20.84 -11.76
CA ARG A 139 -4.81 20.15 -10.71
C ARG A 139 -5.44 18.80 -10.40
N PRO A 140 -4.96 17.70 -11.00
CA PRO A 140 -5.46 16.37 -10.69
C PRO A 140 -5.18 16.02 -9.22
N ARG A 141 -6.17 15.37 -8.61
CA ARG A 141 -6.12 15.00 -7.20
C ARG A 141 -6.82 13.69 -6.96
N GLU A 142 -6.25 12.91 -6.06
CA GLU A 142 -6.79 11.65 -5.61
C GLU A 142 -6.86 11.66 -4.09
N PHE A 143 -7.88 11.02 -3.53
CA PHE A 143 -7.96 10.81 -2.09
C PHE A 143 -8.54 9.45 -1.74
N GLY A 144 -8.05 8.89 -0.64
CA GLY A 144 -8.54 7.67 -0.03
C GLY A 144 -8.92 7.94 1.42
N VAL A 145 -10.07 7.45 1.85
CA VAL A 145 -10.53 7.53 3.25
C VAL A 145 -10.84 6.13 3.74
N ASP A 146 -10.28 5.78 4.89
CA ASP A 146 -10.39 4.47 5.49
C ASP A 146 -11.01 4.57 6.87
N LEU A 147 -11.87 3.61 7.18
CA LEU A 147 -12.38 3.38 8.53
C LEU A 147 -12.31 1.89 8.83
N GLY A 148 -11.76 1.53 9.97
CA GLY A 148 -11.56 0.15 10.35
C GLY A 148 -11.79 -0.13 11.82
N TYR A 149 -12.05 -1.41 12.09
CA TYR A 149 -12.22 -1.98 13.42
C TYR A 149 -11.27 -3.15 13.57
N SER A 150 -10.62 -3.23 14.72
CA SER A 150 -9.67 -4.29 15.06
C SER A 150 -9.97 -4.84 16.45
N ARG A 151 -9.73 -6.14 16.63
CA ARG A 151 -10.01 -6.84 17.88
C ARG A 151 -9.00 -7.97 18.14
N LYS A 152 -8.55 -8.06 19.39
CA LYS A 152 -7.82 -9.21 19.95
C LYS A 152 -8.73 -10.42 20.03
N LEU A 153 -8.26 -11.53 19.46
CA LEU A 153 -8.85 -12.85 19.63
C LEU A 153 -8.23 -13.59 20.81
N SER A 154 -7.00 -13.24 21.17
CA SER A 154 -6.28 -13.71 22.35
C SER A 154 -5.27 -12.65 22.81
N ASP A 155 -4.54 -12.94 23.89
CA ASP A 155 -3.48 -12.05 24.38
C ASP A 155 -2.34 -11.83 23.38
N LYS A 156 -2.28 -12.65 22.32
CA LYS A 156 -1.22 -12.62 21.31
C LYS A 156 -1.72 -12.41 19.90
N LEU A 157 -3.01 -12.66 19.61
CA LEU A 157 -3.56 -12.65 18.26
C LEU A 157 -4.66 -11.60 18.12
N ALA A 158 -4.64 -10.85 17.02
CA ALA A 158 -5.73 -9.95 16.63
C ALA A 158 -6.06 -10.04 15.15
N LEU A 159 -7.30 -9.66 14.85
CA LEU A 159 -7.83 -9.46 13.50
C LEU A 159 -8.33 -8.03 13.35
N GLY A 160 -8.41 -7.58 12.11
CA GLY A 160 -8.91 -6.26 11.79
C GLY A 160 -9.45 -6.19 10.38
N ILE A 161 -10.53 -5.43 10.22
CA ILE A 161 -11.19 -5.17 8.95
C ILE A 161 -11.28 -3.66 8.74
N ALA A 162 -11.11 -3.21 7.50
CA ALA A 162 -11.33 -1.82 7.15
C ALA A 162 -12.12 -1.70 5.85
N LEU A 163 -12.85 -0.60 5.74
CA LEU A 163 -13.50 -0.15 4.51
C LEU A 163 -12.80 1.10 4.03
N ARG A 164 -12.58 1.18 2.73
CA ARG A 164 -11.87 2.25 2.05
C ARG A 164 -12.74 2.81 0.93
N TYR A 165 -12.92 4.12 0.92
CA TYR A 165 -13.47 4.87 -0.20
C TYR A 165 -12.35 5.58 -0.93
N ILE A 166 -12.32 5.44 -2.25
CA ILE A 166 -11.30 6.01 -3.13
C ILE A 166 -12.00 6.94 -4.12
N SER A 167 -11.44 8.13 -4.30
CA SER A 167 -11.86 9.06 -5.34
C SER A 167 -10.64 9.58 -6.08
N SER A 168 -10.74 9.60 -7.40
CA SER A 168 -9.66 10.02 -8.29
C SER A 168 -10.24 10.96 -9.35
N ASN A 169 -9.76 12.20 -9.36
CA ASN A 169 -10.14 13.19 -10.35
C ASN A 169 -8.91 13.57 -11.18
N LEU A 170 -8.79 12.92 -12.34
CA LEU A 170 -7.67 13.11 -13.26
C LEU A 170 -7.87 14.27 -14.25
N THR A 171 -9.12 14.58 -14.61
CA THR A 171 -9.43 15.39 -15.80
C THR A 171 -10.36 16.59 -15.52
N GLY A 172 -10.75 16.83 -14.27
CA GLY A 172 -11.64 17.93 -13.90
C GLY A 172 -13.10 17.75 -14.31
N GLY A 173 -13.44 16.66 -15.01
CA GLY A 173 -14.81 16.29 -15.35
C GLY A 173 -15.40 16.99 -16.58
N GLY A 174 -14.56 17.58 -17.45
CA GLY A 174 -15.04 18.37 -18.59
C GLY A 174 -14.31 18.15 -19.92
N TYR A 175 -13.24 17.34 -19.95
CA TYR A 175 -12.56 17.03 -21.21
C TYR A 175 -13.38 16.00 -22.01
N SER A 176 -13.77 16.35 -23.23
CA SER A 176 -14.49 15.50 -24.16
C SER A 176 -13.79 15.57 -25.52
N ASN A 177 -13.41 14.41 -26.07
CA ASN A 177 -12.87 14.32 -27.43
C ASN A 177 -13.98 13.93 -28.43
N GLY A 178 -15.21 14.42 -28.24
CA GLY A 178 -16.37 14.17 -29.11
C GLY A 178 -16.99 12.77 -29.02
N LEU A 179 -16.22 11.71 -28.70
CA LEU A 179 -16.71 10.33 -28.51
C LEU A 179 -16.71 9.86 -27.05
N THR A 180 -15.79 10.36 -26.22
CA THR A 180 -15.59 9.89 -24.84
C THR A 180 -15.55 11.09 -23.89
N THR A 181 -16.40 11.06 -22.87
CA THR A 181 -16.43 12.08 -21.81
C THR A 181 -15.68 11.55 -20.61
N TYR A 182 -14.62 12.26 -20.20
CA TYR A 182 -13.86 11.91 -19.01
C TYR A 182 -14.54 12.45 -17.74
N LYS A 183 -14.60 11.62 -16.70
CA LYS A 183 -15.19 11.95 -15.41
C LYS A 183 -14.30 11.49 -14.25
N PRO A 184 -14.47 12.07 -13.05
CA PRO A 184 -13.85 11.52 -11.84
C PRO A 184 -14.29 10.07 -11.60
N GLY A 185 -13.33 9.24 -11.23
CA GLY A 185 -13.56 7.86 -10.83
C GLY A 185 -13.74 7.75 -9.31
N SER A 186 -14.52 6.76 -8.89
CA SER A 186 -14.58 6.33 -7.49
C SER A 186 -14.58 4.82 -7.37
N ALA A 187 -14.09 4.32 -6.24
CA ALA A 187 -14.08 2.90 -5.91
C ALA A 187 -14.29 2.71 -4.41
N VAL A 188 -14.81 1.53 -4.05
CA VAL A 188 -14.87 1.05 -2.67
C VAL A 188 -14.03 -0.21 -2.56
N ALA A 189 -13.34 -0.35 -1.44
CA ALA A 189 -12.49 -1.49 -1.14
C ALA A 189 -12.60 -1.91 0.32
N GLY A 190 -12.24 -3.16 0.59
CA GLY A 190 -12.08 -3.71 1.93
C GLY A 190 -10.65 -4.19 2.16
N ASP A 191 -10.22 -4.10 3.41
CA ASP A 191 -8.96 -4.63 3.89
C ASP A 191 -9.23 -5.64 5.01
N VAL A 192 -8.48 -6.73 5.05
CA VAL A 192 -8.48 -7.73 6.12
C VAL A 192 -7.05 -7.91 6.61
N SER A 193 -6.86 -7.91 7.91
CA SER A 193 -5.53 -8.04 8.50
C SER A 193 -5.52 -8.99 9.70
N LEU A 194 -4.34 -9.54 9.97
CA LEU A 194 -4.03 -10.45 11.05
C LEU A 194 -2.70 -10.00 11.67
N PHE A 195 -2.62 -10.03 12.99
CA PHE A 195 -1.37 -9.75 13.70
C PHE A 195 -1.20 -10.70 14.88
N TYR A 196 -0.01 -11.27 15.00
CA TYR A 196 0.40 -12.09 16.13
C TYR A 196 1.64 -11.47 16.78
N THR A 197 1.56 -11.23 18.09
CA THR A 197 2.67 -10.73 18.90
C THR A 197 3.13 -11.79 19.90
N GLY A 198 4.40 -12.19 19.78
CA GLY A 198 5.13 -12.92 20.80
C GLY A 198 5.98 -12.00 21.68
N ALA A 199 5.85 -10.68 21.55
CA ALA A 199 6.61 -9.72 22.33
C ALA A 199 6.19 -9.73 23.80
N ASP A 200 7.17 -9.63 24.70
CA ASP A 200 6.95 -9.47 26.13
C ASP A 200 6.51 -8.04 26.50
N GLU A 201 6.33 -7.76 27.80
CA GLU A 201 5.97 -6.41 28.28
C GLU A 201 7.04 -5.35 27.95
N SER A 202 8.30 -5.78 27.82
CA SER A 202 9.44 -4.96 27.39
C SER A 202 9.42 -4.66 25.89
N GLY A 203 8.55 -5.34 25.12
CA GLY A 203 8.43 -5.21 23.67
C GLY A 203 9.43 -6.08 22.90
N GLN A 204 10.10 -7.03 23.56
CA GLN A 204 11.07 -7.92 22.94
C GLN A 204 10.41 -9.23 22.50
N GLY A 205 10.69 -9.64 21.27
CA GLY A 205 10.19 -10.90 20.73
C GLY A 205 9.77 -10.83 19.27
N TRP A 206 9.20 -11.94 18.80
CA TRP A 206 8.77 -12.11 17.41
C TRP A 206 7.35 -11.58 17.20
N ASN A 207 7.20 -10.77 16.16
CA ASN A 207 5.91 -10.31 15.65
C ASN A 207 5.70 -10.85 14.24
N PHE A 208 4.50 -11.33 13.96
CA PHE A 208 4.09 -11.79 12.63
C PHE A 208 2.85 -11.02 12.20
N GLY A 209 2.78 -10.67 10.92
CA GLY A 209 1.64 -9.94 10.37
C GLY A 209 1.29 -10.44 8.99
N ALA A 210 -0.01 -10.41 8.68
CA ALA A 210 -0.52 -10.62 7.32
C ALA A 210 -1.64 -9.63 7.06
N ALA A 211 -1.75 -9.16 5.81
CA ALA A 211 -2.80 -8.25 5.40
C ALA A 211 -3.15 -8.47 3.93
N VAL A 212 -4.44 -8.43 3.62
CA VAL A 212 -4.95 -8.30 2.26
C VAL A 212 -5.62 -6.94 2.18
N SER A 213 -5.13 -6.06 1.30
CA SER A 213 -5.60 -4.69 1.18
C SER A 213 -6.06 -4.37 -0.24
N ASN A 214 -6.90 -3.34 -0.35
CA ASN A 214 -7.49 -2.84 -1.59
C ASN A 214 -8.30 -3.90 -2.36
N LEU A 215 -9.01 -4.80 -1.65
CA LEU A 215 -9.96 -5.71 -2.30
C LEU A 215 -11.25 -4.97 -2.61
N GLY A 216 -11.48 -4.60 -3.86
CA GLY A 216 -12.59 -3.71 -4.17
C GLY A 216 -13.02 -3.65 -5.62
N THR A 217 -13.91 -2.70 -5.88
CA THR A 217 -14.46 -2.44 -7.21
C THR A 217 -13.40 -1.89 -8.16
N LYS A 218 -13.54 -2.16 -9.46
CA LYS A 218 -12.80 -1.44 -10.50
C LYS A 218 -13.22 0.02 -10.56
N ILE A 219 -12.30 0.90 -10.95
CA ILE A 219 -12.56 2.34 -11.17
C ILE A 219 -12.63 2.63 -12.67
N GLY A 220 -13.51 3.54 -13.07
CA GLY A 220 -13.65 3.97 -14.47
C GLY A 220 -13.63 5.49 -14.58
N TYR A 221 -12.93 5.98 -15.60
CA TYR A 221 -12.72 7.42 -15.85
C TYR A 221 -13.49 7.94 -17.06
N THR A 222 -14.26 7.08 -17.73
CA THR A 222 -15.04 7.43 -18.93
C THR A 222 -16.51 7.10 -18.73
N ASN A 223 -17.34 7.57 -19.66
CA ASN A 223 -18.74 7.18 -19.79
C ASN A 223 -18.93 5.73 -20.28
N ASP A 224 -17.88 5.08 -20.74
CA ASP A 224 -17.89 3.67 -21.15
C ASP A 224 -17.80 2.75 -19.93
N ALA A 225 -18.84 1.95 -19.71
CA ALA A 225 -18.92 1.02 -18.58
C ALA A 225 -17.94 -0.17 -18.70
N THR A 226 -17.41 -0.43 -19.90
CA THR A 226 -16.46 -1.53 -20.17
C THR A 226 -15.01 -1.14 -19.86
N GLN A 227 -14.69 0.16 -19.88
CA GLN A 227 -13.37 0.69 -19.56
C GLN A 227 -13.22 0.95 -18.06
N LYS A 228 -12.88 -0.12 -17.33
CA LYS A 228 -12.61 -0.06 -15.90
C LYS A 228 -11.33 -0.80 -15.54
N ASP A 229 -10.54 -0.18 -14.69
CA ASP A 229 -9.25 -0.68 -14.23
C ASP A 229 -9.33 -1.19 -12.80
N TYR A 230 -8.53 -2.22 -12.51
CA TYR A 230 -8.41 -2.75 -11.16
C TYR A 230 -7.66 -1.77 -10.26
N ILE A 231 -8.13 -1.63 -9.02
CA ILE A 231 -7.36 -0.98 -7.95
C ILE A 231 -6.22 -1.91 -7.48
N PRO A 232 -5.17 -1.39 -6.83
CA PRO A 232 -3.96 -2.16 -6.52
C PRO A 232 -4.18 -3.05 -5.29
N ALA A 233 -4.94 -4.13 -5.49
CA ALA A 233 -5.10 -5.21 -4.53
C ALA A 233 -3.72 -5.78 -4.16
N ASN A 234 -3.49 -6.00 -2.86
CA ASN A 234 -2.19 -6.39 -2.36
C ASN A 234 -2.31 -7.42 -1.25
N LEU A 235 -1.43 -8.43 -1.30
CA LEU A 235 -1.25 -9.42 -0.24
C LEU A 235 0.12 -9.17 0.39
N SER A 236 0.14 -8.93 1.70
CA SER A 236 1.36 -8.76 2.48
C SER A 236 1.45 -9.77 3.60
N PHE A 237 2.66 -10.26 3.84
CA PHE A 237 3.03 -11.02 5.03
C PHE A 237 4.40 -10.53 5.50
N GLY A 238 4.64 -10.55 6.80
CA GLY A 238 5.89 -10.03 7.36
C GLY A 238 6.16 -10.55 8.76
N THR A 239 7.42 -10.41 9.16
CA THR A 239 7.88 -10.73 10.51
C THR A 239 8.87 -9.67 10.97
N THR A 240 8.90 -9.40 12.27
CA THR A 240 9.89 -8.51 12.90
C THR A 240 10.33 -9.15 14.20
N TYR A 241 11.62 -9.03 14.51
CA TYR A 241 12.15 -9.30 15.85
C TYR A 241 12.56 -7.98 16.47
N THR A 242 12.12 -7.71 17.69
CA THR A 242 12.49 -6.52 18.49
C THR A 242 13.22 -6.95 19.74
#